data_AF-A0A7Z9KER7-F1
#
_entry.id   AF-A0A7Z9KER7-F1
#
_cell.length_a   1.000
_cell.length_b   1.000
_cell.length_c   1.000
_cell.angle_alpha   90.00
_cell.angle_beta   90.00
_cell.angle_gamma   90.00
#
_symmetry.space_group_name_H-M   'P 1'
#
loop_
_entity.id
_entity.type
_entity.pdbx_description
1 polymer ?
#
loop_
_entity_poly.entity_id
_entity_poly.type
_entity_poly.pdbx_seq_one_letter_code
_entity_poly.pdbx_strand_id
1 'polypeptide(L)' 'MPFLAGIDDDEQPVFESLEVELLDPETNHIRLLKSPLFARNLAAGDKLRVIDSGSAEYELVKRSGNLSVRVFRK' A
#
# COMPACT_ATOMS: atom_id res chain seq x y z
N MET A 1 -3.96 -5.55 5.05
CA MET A 1 -3.80 -4.23 5.70
C MET A 1 -4.38 -3.17 4.77
N PRO A 2 -5.17 -2.20 5.26
CA PRO A 2 -5.82 -1.21 4.40
C PRO A 2 -4.82 -0.16 3.88
N PHE A 3 -4.96 0.18 2.60
CA PHE A 3 -4.21 1.22 1.90
C PHE A 3 -5.19 2.09 1.11
N LEU A 4 -4.99 3.41 1.08
CA LEU A 4 -5.85 4.30 0.31
C LEU A 4 -5.74 4.00 -1.19
N ALA A 5 -6.88 3.63 -1.79
CA ALA A 5 -7.00 3.28 -3.20
C ALA A 5 -7.53 4.44 -4.05
N GLY A 6 -8.26 5.37 -3.43
CA GLY A 6 -8.85 6.53 -4.07
C GLY A 6 -10.03 7.08 -3.27
N ILE A 7 -10.79 7.96 -3.92
CA ILE A 7 -12.06 8.52 -3.45
C ILE A 7 -13.14 8.07 -4.46
N ASP A 8 -14.32 7.68 -4.00
CA ASP A 8 -15.46 7.32 -4.84
C ASP A 8 -16.33 8.53 -5.22
N ASP A 9 -17.45 8.26 -5.91
CA ASP A 9 -18.37 9.29 -6.41
C ASP A 9 -19.15 10.00 -5.26
N ASP A 10 -19.18 9.41 -4.06
CA ASP A 10 -19.82 9.96 -2.86
C ASP A 10 -18.80 10.68 -1.94
N GLU A 11 -17.63 11.01 -2.47
CA GLU A 11 -16.50 11.63 -1.77
C GLU A 11 -15.95 10.80 -0.59
N GLN A 12 -16.22 9.48 -0.57
CA GLN A 12 -15.75 8.60 0.50
C GLN A 12 -14.42 7.92 0.13
N PRO A 13 -13.53 7.70 1.11
CA PRO A 13 -12.28 7.00 0.87
C PRO A 13 -12.51 5.51 0.61
N VAL A 14 -11.94 5.03 -0.49
CA VAL A 14 -11.90 3.61 -0.84
C VAL A 14 -10.55 3.04 -0.44
N PHE A 15 -10.56 1.89 0.22
CA PHE A 15 -9.36 1.20 0.67
C PHE A 15 -9.15 -0.13 -0.05
N GLU A 16 -7.91 -0.40 -0.41
CA GLU A 16 -7.45 -1.71 -0.87
C GLU A 16 -6.76 -2.45 0.27
N SER A 17 -7.11 -3.73 0.47
CA SER A 17 -6.40 -4.59 1.41
C SER A 17 -5.18 -5.23 0.75
N LEU A 18 -3.99 -4.78 1.14
CA LEU A 18 -2.72 -5.35 0.68
C LEU A 18 -2.16 -6.37 1.67
N GLU A 19 -1.50 -7.38 1.12
CA GLU A 19 -0.76 -8.40 1.86
C GLU A 19 0.64 -7.88 2.20
N VAL A 20 1.02 -8.00 3.47
CA VAL A 20 2.25 -7.40 4.01
C VAL A 20 2.98 -8.39 4.91
N GLU A 21 4.31 -8.30 4.90
CA GLU A 21 5.20 -8.96 5.86
C GLU A 21 5.63 -7.95 6.90
N LEU A 22 5.50 -8.27 8.19
CA LEU A 22 6.05 -7.46 9.29
C LEU A 22 7.57 -7.70 9.34
N LEU A 23 8.35 -6.63 9.20
CA LEU A 23 9.82 -6.68 9.23
C LEU A 23 10.37 -6.42 10.62
N ASP A 24 9.76 -5.47 11.33
CA ASP A 24 10.17 -5.06 12.66
C ASP A 24 8.94 -4.57 13.45
N PRO A 25 8.54 -5.29 14.52
CA PRO A 25 7.40 -4.92 15.36
C PRO A 25 7.61 -3.63 16.18
N GLU A 26 8.86 -3.30 16.57
CA GLU A 26 9.12 -2.14 17.44
C GLU A 26 9.00 -0.83 16.67
N THR A 27 9.33 -0.87 15.38
CA THR A 27 9.35 0.30 14.50
C THR A 27 8.21 0.31 13.49
N ASN A 28 7.30 -0.68 13.53
CA ASN A 28 6.19 -0.86 12.61
C ASN A 28 6.60 -0.86 11.13
N HIS A 29 7.76 -1.45 10.81
CA HIS A 29 8.19 -1.59 9.43
C HIS A 29 7.57 -2.82 8.79
N ILE A 30 7.06 -2.65 7.58
CA ILE A 30 6.45 -3.70 6.78
C ILE A 30 7.06 -3.73 5.37
N ARG A 31 6.85 -4.86 4.68
CA ARG A 31 7.11 -5.01 3.25
C ARG A 31 5.83 -5.40 2.52
N LEU A 32 5.54 -4.77 1.39
CA LEU A 32 4.45 -5.20 0.52
C LEU A 32 4.80 -6.53 -0.16
N LEU A 33 3.94 -7.54 -0.06
CA LEU A 33 4.20 -8.86 -0.65
C LEU A 33 3.72 -8.97 -2.10
N LYS A 34 2.73 -8.16 -2.50
CA LYS A 34 2.14 -8.17 -3.85
C LYS A 34 2.01 -6.76 -4.41
N SER A 35 1.91 -6.68 -5.73
CA SER A 35 1.69 -5.42 -6.42
C SER A 35 0.26 -4.93 -6.16
N PRO A 36 0.06 -3.67 -5.79
CA PRO A 36 -1.27 -3.12 -5.60
C PRO A 36 -2.05 -3.08 -6.91
N LEU A 37 -3.35 -3.30 -6.82
CA LEU A 37 -4.28 -3.03 -7.91
C LEU A 37 -4.59 -1.53 -7.94
N PHE A 38 -5.11 -0.93 -6.87
CA PHE A 38 -5.59 0.46 -6.90
C PHE A 38 -4.71 1.46 -6.16
N ALA A 39 -4.13 1.06 -5.03
CA ALA A 39 -3.26 1.92 -4.23
C ALA A 39 -2.11 2.46 -5.08
N ARG A 40 -1.97 3.78 -5.06
CA ARG A 40 -1.05 4.49 -5.97
C ARG A 40 0.33 4.63 -5.35
N ASN A 41 1.33 4.84 -6.22
CA ASN A 41 2.72 5.10 -5.82
C ASN A 41 3.32 4.00 -4.93
N LEU A 42 2.91 2.75 -5.12
CA LEU A 42 3.39 1.58 -4.39
C LEU A 42 3.63 0.42 -5.36
N ALA A 43 4.61 -0.43 -5.05
CA ALA A 43 4.88 -1.67 -5.78
C ALA A 43 5.24 -2.81 -4.81
N ALA A 44 5.13 -4.06 -5.29
CA ALA A 44 5.58 -5.22 -4.52
C ALA A 44 7.03 -5.04 -4.05
N GLY A 45 7.30 -5.40 -2.80
CA GLY A 45 8.62 -5.29 -2.18
C GLY A 45 8.95 -3.92 -1.58
N ASP A 46 8.13 -2.89 -1.80
CA ASP A 46 8.34 -1.59 -1.13
C ASP A 46 8.31 -1.78 0.39
N LYS A 47 9.22 -1.08 1.09
CA LYS A 47 9.26 -1.05 2.55
C LYS A 47 8.62 0.22 3.06
N LEU A 48 7.69 0.07 4.00
CA LEU A 48 6.92 1.15 4.57
C LEU A 48 7.05 1.13 6.09
N ARG A 49 6.89 2.29 6.71
CA ARG A 49 6.68 2.45 8.14
C ARG A 49 5.22 2.84 8.35
N VAL A 50 4.50 2.06 9.14
CA VAL A 50 3.09 2.34 9.44
C VAL A 50 3.04 3.46 10.48
N ILE A 51 2.35 4.55 10.15
CA ILE A 51 2.12 5.68 11.07
C ILE A 51 0.85 5.40 11.87
N ASP A 52 -0.24 5.11 11.16
CA ASP A 52 -1.51 4.68 11.74
C ASP A 52 -2.22 3.71 10.78
N SER A 53 -2.46 2.50 11.28
CA SER A 53 -3.17 1.47 10.52
C SER A 53 -4.67 1.73 10.38
N GLY A 54 -5.28 2.51 11.27
CA GLY A 54 -6.71 2.83 11.28
C GLY A 54 -7.09 3.87 10.22
N SER A 55 -6.25 4.87 10.01
CA SER A 55 -6.39 5.90 8.96
C SER A 55 -5.70 5.52 7.63
N ALA A 56 -5.05 4.36 7.57
CA ALA A 56 -4.21 3.93 6.46
C ALA A 56 -3.08 4.93 6.12
N GLU A 57 -2.47 5.52 7.15
CA GLU A 57 -1.32 6.42 7.02
C GLU A 57 0.01 5.66 7.14
N TYR A 58 0.88 5.88 6.17
CA TYR A 58 2.17 5.21 6.07
C TYR A 58 3.23 6.12 5.43
N GLU A 59 4.48 5.89 5.81
CA GLU A 59 5.64 6.52 5.21
C GLU A 59 6.38 5.50 4.34
N LEU A 60 6.73 5.90 3.11
CA LEU A 60 7.59 5.10 2.25
C LEU A 60 9.05 5.22 2.71
N VAL A 61 9.61 4.11 3.18
CA VAL A 61 11.00 4.05 3.69
C VAL A 61 11.97 3.68 2.58
N LYS A 62 11.60 2.71 1.73
CA LYS A 62 12.46 2.27 0.63
C LYS A 62 11.66 1.73 -0.55
N ARG A 63 12.01 2.21 -1.74
CA ARG A 63 11.56 1.64 -3.03
C ARG A 63 12.22 0.30 -3.28
N SER A 64 11.41 -0.65 -3.74
CA SER A 64 11.86 -1.96 -4.26
C SER A 64 12.60 -1.85 -5.59
N GLY A 65 12.28 -0.82 -6.39
CA GLY A 65 12.68 -0.72 -7.80
C GLY A 65 11.69 -1.39 -8.75
N ASN A 66 10.63 -2.02 -8.24
CA ASN A 66 9.58 -2.61 -9.07
C ASN A 66 8.64 -1.54 -9.63
N LEU A 67 8.11 -1.83 -10.82
CA LEU A 67 7.01 -1.07 -11.43
C LEU A 67 5.71 -1.87 -11.26
N SER A 68 4.70 -1.27 -10.62
CA SER A 68 3.35 -1.83 -10.60
C SER A 68 2.57 -1.36 -11.81
N VAL A 69 2.11 -2.29 -12.65
CA VAL A 69 1.32 -2.00 -13.86
C VAL A 69 -0.03 -2.66 -13.75
N ARG A 70 -1.09 -1.88 -14.02
CA ARG A 70 -2.43 -2.39 -14.22
C ARG A 70 -2.75 -2.49 -15.70
N VAL A 71 -3.35 -3.59 -16.10
CA VAL A 71 -3.81 -3.81 -17.46
C VAL A 71 -5.31 -4.06 -17.45
N PHE A 72 -6.05 -3.23 -18.17
CA PHE A 72 -7.46 -3.43 -18.46
C PHE A 72 -7.58 -3.83 -19.93
N ARG A 73 -8.41 -4.84 -20.21
CA ARG A 73 -8.71 -5.28 -21.58
C ARG A 73 -10.22 -5.29 -21.77
N LYS A 74 -10.67 -4.82 -22.95
CA LYS A 74 -12.06 -4.92 -23.41
C LYS A 74 -12.43 -6.34 -23.80
#